data_AF-A0AAU7T4I4-F1
#
_entry.id   AF-A0AAU7T4I4-F1
#
_cell.length_a   1.000
_cell.length_b   1.000
_cell.length_c   1.000
_cell.angle_alpha   90.00
_cell.angle_beta   90.00
_cell.angle_gamma   90.00
#
_symmetry.space_group_name_H-M   'P 1'
#
loop_
_entity.id
_entity.type
_entity.pdbx_description
1 polymer ?
#
loop_
_entity_poly.entity_id
_entity_poly.type
_entity_poly.pdbx_seq_one_letter_code
_entity_poly.pdbx_strand_id
1 'polypeptide(L)'
;MSAVRRATLACYPRWWRAQHGEEVIGLLLDSAEDNGRADYRDLLNLAVHGVLLRLKPDSRALPGRSVRSVRDRVSVIAVALLVPISLTLLVFGEWAPWDPSTSFDPAPVANLTTGVLCYLAGLLAAGFVACGRATAGRRLAAAGGLIALVIQFGPIEQFALRYSISRPPSWMLLFIAAICLLASVGTPVPPRNSRRLFLTLAAVPTAVALFLTGRSLGPDPWLFYRHPDQVELRTSGGVLVGIALAVVAAVLLTAGRRAWAAAFAVNAVPWLFLYYSSRLTHSTFLLSAPVVIGVVVAAMLTGLSAVIVSRRT
;
A
#
# COMPACT_ATOMS: atom_id res chain seq x y z
N MET A 1 -9.03 -33.19 13.50
CA MET A 1 -9.13 -31.75 13.16
C MET A 1 -8.75 -31.51 11.70
N SER A 2 -9.64 -30.88 10.92
CA SER A 2 -9.34 -30.48 9.53
C SER A 2 -8.19 -29.48 9.44
N ALA A 3 -7.49 -29.41 8.29
CA ALA A 3 -6.37 -28.49 8.07
C ALA A 3 -6.79 -27.02 8.20
N VAL A 4 -8.00 -26.69 7.73
CA VAL A 4 -8.61 -25.36 7.86
C VAL A 4 -8.74 -24.96 9.34
N ARG A 5 -9.18 -25.88 10.20
CA ARG A 5 -9.35 -25.63 11.65
C ARG A 5 -8.03 -25.30 12.35
N ARG A 6 -6.96 -26.01 11.99
CA ARG A 6 -5.61 -25.73 12.48
C ARG A 6 -5.10 -24.37 12.02
N ALA A 7 -5.40 -23.99 10.77
CA ALA A 7 -5.05 -22.67 10.25
C ALA A 7 -5.80 -21.55 10.99
N THR A 8 -7.10 -21.70 11.25
CA THR A 8 -7.90 -20.70 11.97
C THR A 8 -7.45 -20.54 13.42
N LEU A 9 -7.13 -21.65 14.11
CA LEU A 9 -6.55 -21.60 15.47
C LEU A 9 -5.15 -20.97 15.48
N ALA A 10 -4.36 -21.15 14.42
CA ALA A 10 -3.07 -20.51 14.27
C ALA A 10 -3.18 -18.97 14.16
N CYS A 11 -4.35 -18.41 13.86
CA CYS A 11 -4.60 -16.97 13.94
C CYS A 11 -4.60 -16.45 15.39
N TYR A 12 -4.86 -17.30 16.39
CA TYR A 12 -4.88 -16.88 17.79
C TYR A 12 -3.46 -16.90 18.40
N PRO A 13 -3.09 -15.92 19.26
CA PRO A 13 -1.81 -15.93 19.95
C PRO A 13 -1.65 -17.16 20.88
N ARG A 14 -0.42 -17.67 21.04
CA ARG A 14 -0.14 -18.80 21.95
C ARG A 14 -0.60 -18.54 23.41
N TRP A 15 -0.37 -17.33 23.93
CA TRP A 15 -0.79 -16.97 25.29
C TRP A 15 -2.32 -16.98 25.47
N TRP A 16 -3.05 -16.53 24.45
CA TRP A 16 -4.50 -16.46 24.50
C TRP A 16 -5.08 -17.86 24.51
N ARG A 17 -4.53 -18.73 23.65
CA ARG A 17 -4.86 -20.17 23.60
C ARG A 17 -4.54 -20.87 24.92
N ALA A 18 -3.40 -20.57 25.53
CA ALA A 18 -3.04 -21.12 26.84
C ALA A 18 -3.98 -20.66 27.97
N GLN A 19 -4.51 -19.44 27.90
CA GLN A 19 -5.35 -18.87 28.96
C GLN A 19 -6.83 -19.24 28.84
N HIS A 20 -7.35 -19.40 27.61
CA HIS A 20 -8.77 -19.68 27.35
C HIS A 20 -9.03 -21.13 26.93
N GLY A 21 -7.98 -21.96 26.85
CA GLY A 21 -8.04 -23.34 26.40
C GLY A 21 -8.21 -23.45 24.87
N GLU A 22 -7.40 -24.29 24.22
CA GLU A 22 -7.64 -24.64 22.81
C GLU A 22 -8.99 -25.37 22.65
N GLU A 23 -9.46 -25.99 23.73
CA GLU A 23 -10.72 -26.71 23.85
C GLU A 23 -11.94 -25.81 23.68
N VAL A 24 -11.92 -24.55 24.13
CA VAL A 24 -13.09 -23.66 24.04
C VAL A 24 -13.33 -23.20 22.60
N ILE A 25 -12.26 -22.89 21.83
CA ILE A 25 -12.41 -22.61 20.39
C ILE A 25 -12.76 -23.90 19.64
N GLY A 26 -12.22 -25.03 20.08
CA GLY A 26 -12.62 -26.36 19.60
C GLY A 26 -14.13 -26.55 19.71
N LEU A 27 -14.67 -26.43 20.92
CA LEU A 27 -16.08 -26.62 21.23
C LEU A 27 -17.02 -25.67 20.48
N LEU A 28 -16.65 -24.39 20.31
CA LEU A 28 -17.44 -23.45 19.51
C LEU A 28 -17.51 -23.85 18.03
N LEU A 29 -16.42 -24.43 17.50
CA LEU A 29 -16.38 -24.92 16.12
C LEU A 29 -17.09 -26.27 15.97
N ASP A 30 -16.98 -27.18 16.94
CA ASP A 30 -17.74 -28.45 16.94
C ASP A 30 -19.25 -28.16 17.03
N SER A 31 -19.66 -27.26 17.93
CA SER A 31 -21.06 -26.85 18.05
C SER A 31 -21.58 -26.16 16.78
N ALA A 32 -20.75 -25.38 16.07
CA ALA A 32 -21.15 -24.78 14.79
C ALA A 32 -21.30 -25.83 13.68
N GLU A 33 -20.45 -26.86 13.67
CA GLU A 33 -20.45 -27.95 12.69
C GLU A 33 -21.64 -28.90 12.92
N ASP A 34 -21.91 -29.28 14.17
CA ASP A 34 -23.06 -30.14 14.55
C ASP A 34 -24.41 -29.49 14.20
N ASN A 35 -24.46 -28.16 14.19
CA ASN A 35 -25.66 -27.40 13.78
C ASN A 35 -25.71 -27.10 12.28
N GLY A 36 -24.75 -27.60 11.48
CA GLY A 36 -24.66 -27.32 10.04
C GLY A 36 -24.39 -25.85 9.71
N ARG A 37 -23.86 -25.08 10.65
CA ARG A 37 -23.70 -23.61 10.59
C ARG A 37 -22.27 -23.13 10.41
N ALA A 38 -21.30 -24.02 10.27
CA ALA A 38 -19.90 -23.64 10.02
C ALA A 38 -19.72 -23.06 8.60
N ASP A 39 -20.17 -21.83 8.39
CA ASP A 39 -20.03 -21.11 7.12
C ASP A 39 -18.61 -20.52 6.99
N TYR A 40 -18.16 -20.26 5.76
CA TYR A 40 -16.88 -19.59 5.50
C TYR A 40 -16.80 -18.22 6.20
N ARG A 41 -17.95 -17.60 6.46
CA ARG A 41 -18.10 -16.33 7.18
C ARG A 41 -17.65 -16.44 8.64
N ASP A 42 -17.93 -17.55 9.30
CA ASP A 42 -17.53 -17.74 10.70
C ASP A 42 -16.04 -18.01 10.83
N LEU A 43 -15.48 -18.77 9.89
CA LEU A 43 -14.03 -18.96 9.78
C LEU A 43 -13.31 -17.63 9.52
N LEU A 44 -13.86 -16.78 8.65
CA LEU A 44 -13.33 -15.44 8.40
C LEU A 44 -13.45 -14.55 9.64
N ASN A 45 -14.60 -14.56 10.33
CA ASN A 45 -14.79 -13.81 11.57
C ASN A 45 -13.81 -14.23 12.67
N LEU A 46 -13.61 -15.54 12.86
CA LEU A 46 -12.60 -16.08 13.79
C LEU A 46 -11.18 -15.67 13.40
N ALA A 47 -10.82 -15.78 12.12
CA ALA A 47 -9.50 -15.37 11.64
C ALA A 47 -9.27 -13.87 11.85
N VAL A 48 -10.26 -13.03 11.50
CA VAL A 48 -10.25 -11.58 11.73
C VAL A 48 -10.13 -11.29 13.22
N HIS A 49 -10.86 -11.99 14.08
CA HIS A 49 -10.81 -11.76 15.52
C HIS A 49 -9.48 -12.17 16.14
N GLY A 50 -8.92 -13.31 15.73
CA GLY A 50 -7.58 -13.76 16.12
C GLY A 50 -6.49 -12.77 15.69
N VAL A 51 -6.59 -12.24 14.46
CA VAL A 51 -5.71 -11.18 13.97
C VAL A 51 -5.90 -9.91 14.81
N LEU A 52 -7.13 -9.44 15.03
CA LEU A 52 -7.42 -8.27 15.87
C LEU A 52 -6.87 -8.42 17.30
N LEU A 53 -6.93 -9.62 17.87
CA LEU A 53 -6.33 -9.95 19.17
C LEU A 53 -4.82 -9.82 19.18
N ARG A 54 -4.12 -10.29 18.12
CA ARG A 54 -2.69 -10.03 17.94
C ARG A 54 -2.38 -8.56 17.74
N LEU A 55 -3.36 -7.82 17.23
CA LEU A 55 -3.23 -6.41 16.97
C LEU A 55 -3.54 -5.54 18.21
N LYS A 56 -4.10 -6.09 19.29
CA LYS A 56 -4.38 -5.34 20.52
C LYS A 56 -3.06 -5.01 21.27
N PRO A 57 -2.83 -3.73 21.64
CA PRO A 57 -1.61 -3.30 22.33
C PRO A 57 -1.34 -4.00 23.67
N ASP A 58 -2.39 -4.50 24.35
CA ASP A 58 -2.30 -5.05 25.71
C ASP A 58 -1.97 -6.54 25.77
N SER A 59 -1.68 -7.18 24.62
CA SER A 59 -1.34 -8.60 24.61
C SER A 59 0.01 -8.82 25.32
N ARG A 60 0.00 -9.37 26.55
CA ARG A 60 1.18 -9.61 27.40
C ARG A 60 2.35 -10.36 26.74
N ALA A 61 2.11 -11.07 25.62
CA ALA A 61 3.14 -11.91 24.98
C ALA A 61 4.02 -11.21 23.93
N LEU A 62 3.65 -10.03 23.47
CA LEU A 62 4.53 -9.17 22.69
C LEU A 62 4.59 -7.86 23.46
N PRO A 63 5.78 -7.29 23.73
CA PRO A 63 5.83 -5.95 24.33
C PRO A 63 5.06 -5.04 23.37
N GLY A 64 3.84 -4.60 23.75
CA GLY A 64 2.91 -3.89 22.86
C GLY A 64 3.52 -2.65 22.21
N ARG A 65 4.58 -2.14 22.83
CA ARG A 65 5.51 -1.14 22.28
C ARG A 65 6.05 -1.53 20.91
N SER A 66 6.45 -2.78 20.67
CA SER A 66 7.01 -3.24 19.40
C SER A 66 6.00 -3.19 18.25
N VAL A 67 4.79 -3.73 18.43
CA VAL A 67 3.74 -3.75 17.41
C VAL A 67 3.26 -2.35 17.08
N ARG A 68 2.98 -1.53 18.11
CA ARG A 68 2.62 -0.11 17.90
C ARG A 68 3.72 0.62 17.13
N SER A 69 4.97 0.41 17.53
CA SER A 69 6.11 1.06 16.88
C SER A 69 6.31 0.61 15.42
N VAL A 70 5.99 -0.65 15.06
CA VAL A 70 5.98 -1.08 13.65
C VAL A 70 4.83 -0.40 12.90
N ARG A 71 3.61 -0.39 13.44
CA ARG A 71 2.44 0.24 12.80
C ARG A 71 2.63 1.73 12.52
N ASP A 72 3.16 2.46 13.49
CA ASP A 72 3.41 3.90 13.33
C ASP A 72 4.41 4.13 12.19
N ARG A 73 5.48 3.32 12.10
CA ARG A 73 6.43 3.40 10.98
C ARG A 73 5.83 2.99 9.64
N VAL A 74 5.01 1.93 9.61
CA VAL A 74 4.28 1.51 8.40
C VAL A 74 3.43 2.68 7.89
N SER A 75 2.69 3.32 8.79
CA SER A 75 1.83 4.45 8.49
C SER A 75 2.63 5.67 8.00
N VAL A 76 3.77 6.00 8.64
CA VAL A 76 4.65 7.09 8.18
C VAL A 76 5.17 6.83 6.75
N ILE A 77 5.67 5.62 6.47
CA ILE A 77 6.18 5.27 5.13
C ILE A 77 5.05 5.31 4.10
N ALA A 78 3.88 4.73 4.42
CA ALA A 78 2.74 4.70 3.50
C ALA A 78 2.23 6.12 3.18
N VAL A 79 2.12 7.01 4.17
CA VAL A 79 1.77 8.41 3.93
C VAL A 79 2.82 9.13 3.07
N ALA A 80 4.11 8.85 3.30
CA ALA A 80 5.18 9.42 2.46
C ALA A 80 5.08 8.93 1.01
N LEU A 81 4.69 7.67 0.78
CA LEU A 81 4.47 7.09 -0.55
C LEU A 81 3.18 7.61 -1.21
N LEU A 82 2.15 7.96 -0.44
CA LEU A 82 0.92 8.53 -1.00
C LEU A 82 1.16 9.85 -1.73
N VAL A 83 2.15 10.65 -1.32
CA VAL A 83 2.47 11.93 -1.98
C VAL A 83 2.90 11.74 -3.44
N PRO A 84 4.00 11.02 -3.75
CA PRO A 84 4.41 10.79 -5.13
C PRO A 84 3.33 10.10 -5.95
N ILE A 85 2.67 9.09 -5.38
CA ILE A 85 1.65 8.31 -6.09
C ILE A 85 0.47 9.20 -6.44
N SER A 86 -0.11 9.89 -5.47
CA SER A 86 -1.30 10.72 -5.69
C SER A 86 -0.99 11.91 -6.58
N LEU A 87 0.18 12.53 -6.44
CA LEU A 87 0.58 13.64 -7.30
C LEU A 87 0.82 13.17 -8.75
N THR A 88 1.49 12.03 -8.93
CA THR A 88 1.71 11.43 -10.27
C THR A 88 0.37 11.10 -10.92
N LEU A 89 -0.54 10.46 -10.18
CA LEU A 89 -1.85 10.09 -10.72
C LEU A 89 -2.73 11.31 -10.99
N LEU A 90 -2.68 12.34 -10.15
CA LEU A 90 -3.45 13.56 -10.37
C LEU A 90 -2.89 14.38 -11.53
N VAL A 91 -1.57 14.50 -11.67
CA VAL A 91 -0.95 15.25 -12.75
C VAL A 91 -1.05 14.50 -14.08
N PHE A 92 -0.72 13.20 -14.11
CA PHE A 92 -0.63 12.42 -15.34
C PHE A 92 -1.88 11.62 -15.68
N GLY A 93 -2.66 11.22 -14.68
CA GLY A 93 -3.88 10.45 -14.86
C GLY A 93 -5.15 11.29 -14.94
N GLU A 94 -5.17 12.50 -14.37
CA GLU A 94 -6.38 13.32 -14.27
C GLU A 94 -6.25 14.68 -14.98
N TRP A 95 -5.15 15.41 -14.76
CA TRP A 95 -5.02 16.78 -15.27
C TRP A 95 -4.40 16.84 -16.67
N ALA A 96 -3.25 16.20 -16.86
CA ALA A 96 -2.45 16.18 -18.07
C ALA A 96 -2.28 17.57 -18.75
N PRO A 97 -1.64 18.55 -18.08
CA PRO A 97 -1.56 19.94 -18.56
C PRO A 97 -0.79 20.15 -19.87
N TRP A 98 -0.08 19.15 -20.37
CA TRP A 98 0.65 19.23 -21.65
C TRP A 98 -0.23 18.90 -22.87
N ASP A 99 -1.44 18.38 -22.67
CA ASP A 99 -2.34 18.12 -23.79
C ASP A 99 -3.20 19.36 -24.09
N PRO A 100 -3.09 19.93 -25.30
CA PRO A 100 -3.96 21.01 -25.74
C PRO A 100 -5.44 20.60 -25.67
N SER A 101 -5.78 19.35 -25.97
CA SER A 101 -7.16 18.90 -26.03
C SER A 101 -7.85 18.89 -24.66
N THR A 102 -7.11 18.61 -23.57
CA THR A 102 -7.61 18.71 -22.20
C THR A 102 -7.63 20.15 -21.68
N SER A 103 -6.79 21.02 -22.26
CA SER A 103 -6.59 22.42 -21.83
C SER A 103 -7.54 23.41 -22.50
N PHE A 104 -8.12 23.05 -23.66
CA PHE A 104 -8.99 23.91 -24.46
C PHE A 104 -10.45 23.46 -24.54
N ASP A 105 -10.80 22.29 -24.00
CA ASP A 105 -12.20 21.85 -23.94
C ASP A 105 -12.94 22.64 -22.83
N PRO A 106 -14.01 23.41 -23.14
CA PRO A 106 -14.75 24.20 -22.15
C PRO A 106 -15.49 23.37 -21.10
N ALA A 107 -15.38 22.05 -21.14
CA ALA A 107 -15.80 21.14 -20.09
C ALA A 107 -14.63 20.89 -19.10
N PRO A 108 -14.47 21.68 -18.01
CA PRO A 108 -13.38 21.54 -17.03
C PRO A 108 -13.34 20.19 -16.28
N VAL A 109 -14.28 19.29 -16.59
CA VAL A 109 -14.51 18.01 -15.93
C VAL A 109 -14.28 16.82 -16.87
N ALA A 110 -14.05 17.04 -18.17
CA ALA A 110 -14.06 15.98 -19.18
C ALA A 110 -13.01 14.87 -18.95
N ASN A 111 -11.91 15.18 -18.24
CA ASN A 111 -10.82 14.24 -17.99
C ASN A 111 -10.71 13.77 -16.54
N LEU A 112 -11.63 14.21 -15.66
CA LEU A 112 -11.63 13.75 -14.27
C LEU A 112 -12.25 12.35 -14.21
N THR A 113 -11.42 11.38 -13.85
CA THR A 113 -11.86 10.06 -13.46
C THR A 113 -12.43 10.09 -12.04
N THR A 114 -13.18 9.05 -11.70
CA THR A 114 -13.60 8.81 -10.31
C THR A 114 -12.42 8.67 -9.32
N GLY A 115 -11.20 8.44 -9.82
CA GLY A 115 -9.97 8.31 -9.05
C GLY A 115 -9.52 9.61 -8.36
N VAL A 116 -9.85 10.78 -8.90
CA VAL A 116 -9.39 12.07 -8.34
C VAL A 116 -9.71 12.21 -6.85
N LEU A 117 -10.85 11.68 -6.40
CA LEU A 117 -11.28 11.73 -5.00
C LEU A 117 -10.31 10.99 -4.07
N CYS A 118 -9.83 9.82 -4.46
CA CYS A 118 -8.90 9.05 -3.63
C CYS A 118 -7.47 9.64 -3.68
N TYR A 119 -7.07 10.26 -4.78
CA TYR A 119 -5.76 10.91 -4.91
C TYR A 119 -5.70 12.19 -4.07
N LEU A 120 -6.75 13.03 -4.14
CA LEU A 120 -6.89 14.20 -3.28
C LEU A 120 -6.95 13.81 -1.79
N ALA A 121 -7.68 12.76 -1.44
CA ALA A 121 -7.70 12.26 -0.07
C ALA A 121 -6.31 11.84 0.42
N GLY A 122 -5.50 11.20 -0.44
CA GLY A 122 -4.11 10.85 -0.15
C GLY A 122 -3.19 12.06 0.07
N LEU A 123 -3.29 13.07 -0.81
CA LEU A 123 -2.52 14.32 -0.68
C LEU A 123 -2.91 15.11 0.57
N LEU A 124 -4.21 15.26 0.82
CA LEU A 124 -4.71 15.91 2.02
C LEU A 124 -4.26 15.15 3.27
N ALA A 125 -4.34 13.81 3.27
CA ALA A 125 -3.85 13.00 4.38
C ALA A 125 -2.39 13.31 4.71
N ALA A 126 -1.51 13.36 3.69
CA ALA A 126 -0.11 13.73 3.87
C ALA A 126 0.06 15.18 4.35
N GLY A 127 -0.71 16.12 3.84
CA GLY A 127 -0.71 17.52 4.29
C GLY A 127 -1.08 17.67 5.77
N PHE A 128 -2.16 17.00 6.21
CA PHE A 128 -2.55 16.97 7.61
C PHE A 128 -1.46 16.36 8.50
N VAL A 129 -0.79 15.29 8.05
CA VAL A 129 0.35 14.69 8.76
C VAL A 129 1.52 15.66 8.88
N ALA A 130 1.89 16.34 7.78
CA ALA A 130 2.95 17.34 7.78
C ALA A 130 2.66 18.49 8.77
N CYS A 131 1.41 18.94 8.83
CA CYS A 131 0.90 19.94 9.77
C CYS A 131 0.74 19.43 11.23
N GLY A 132 1.15 18.19 11.53
CA GLY A 132 1.08 17.62 12.88
C GLY A 132 -0.29 17.10 13.29
N ARG A 133 -1.27 17.04 12.38
CA ARG A 133 -2.63 16.54 12.60
C ARG A 133 -2.75 15.07 12.18
N ALA A 134 -1.93 14.21 12.78
CA ALA A 134 -1.81 12.80 12.41
C ALA A 134 -3.15 12.03 12.43
N THR A 135 -4.03 12.30 13.40
CA THR A 135 -5.35 11.65 13.48
C THR A 135 -6.26 12.00 12.30
N ALA A 136 -6.26 13.26 11.87
CA ALA A 136 -7.03 13.70 10.70
C ALA A 136 -6.46 13.08 9.42
N GLY A 137 -5.14 13.09 9.27
CA GLY A 137 -4.47 12.45 8.14
C GLY A 137 -4.76 10.96 8.05
N ARG A 138 -4.74 10.24 9.18
CA ARG A 138 -5.12 8.82 9.26
C ARG A 138 -6.56 8.56 8.81
N ARG A 139 -7.51 9.39 9.26
CA ARG A 139 -8.93 9.26 8.87
C ARG A 139 -9.14 9.53 7.39
N LEU A 140 -8.44 10.53 6.83
CA LEU A 140 -8.48 10.83 5.40
C LEU A 140 -7.85 9.72 4.56
N ALA A 141 -6.73 9.14 5.00
CA ALA A 141 -6.14 7.98 4.33
C ALA A 141 -7.12 6.78 4.34
N ALA A 142 -7.76 6.50 5.48
CA ALA A 142 -8.78 5.46 5.56
C ALA A 142 -9.97 5.74 4.63
N ALA A 143 -10.45 6.98 4.59
CA ALA A 143 -11.51 7.40 3.68
C ALA A 143 -11.10 7.25 2.21
N GLY A 144 -9.88 7.67 1.84
CA GLY A 144 -9.33 7.49 0.50
C GLY A 144 -9.25 6.02 0.09
N GLY A 145 -8.86 5.13 1.01
CA GLY A 145 -8.87 3.69 0.78
C GLY A 145 -10.27 3.12 0.60
N LEU A 146 -11.23 3.55 1.41
CA LEU A 146 -12.63 3.16 1.28
C LEU A 146 -13.23 3.64 -0.05
N ILE A 147 -12.98 4.89 -0.44
CA ILE A 147 -13.40 5.46 -1.72
C ILE A 147 -12.85 4.61 -2.87
N ALA A 148 -11.56 4.26 -2.84
CA ALA A 148 -10.94 3.44 -3.88
C ALA A 148 -11.55 2.02 -3.98
N LEU A 149 -11.99 1.44 -2.86
CA LEU A 149 -12.73 0.16 -2.87
C LEU A 149 -14.17 0.33 -3.37
N VAL A 150 -14.86 1.39 -2.97
CA VAL A 150 -16.24 1.69 -3.38
C VAL A 150 -16.32 1.94 -4.89
N ILE A 151 -15.35 2.66 -5.47
CA ILE A 151 -15.27 2.88 -6.93
C ILE A 151 -15.21 1.56 -7.71
N GLN A 152 -14.71 0.48 -7.10
CA GLN A 152 -14.67 -0.83 -7.74
C GLN A 152 -16.01 -1.56 -7.78
N PHE A 153 -17.02 -1.06 -7.08
CA PHE A 153 -18.31 -1.72 -6.99
C PHE A 153 -19.08 -1.59 -8.32
N GLY A 154 -19.69 -2.70 -8.77
CA GLY A 154 -20.34 -2.80 -10.09
C GLY A 154 -21.36 -1.69 -10.41
N PRO A 155 -22.21 -1.24 -9.47
CA PRO A 155 -23.10 -0.09 -9.68
C PRO A 155 -22.37 1.22 -10.02
N ILE A 156 -21.19 1.48 -9.44
CA ILE A 156 -20.40 2.67 -9.79
C ILE A 156 -19.81 2.52 -11.19
N GLU A 157 -19.43 1.32 -11.58
CA GLU A 157 -19.00 1.04 -12.95
C GLU A 157 -20.11 1.30 -13.96
N GLN A 158 -21.33 0.83 -13.70
CA GLN A 158 -22.50 1.08 -14.54
C GLN A 158 -22.84 2.57 -14.61
N PHE A 159 -22.76 3.28 -13.48
CA PHE A 159 -22.92 4.73 -13.44
C PHE A 159 -21.86 5.44 -14.30
N ALA A 160 -20.59 5.09 -14.14
CA ALA A 160 -19.49 5.67 -14.89
C ALA A 160 -19.67 5.47 -16.40
N LEU A 161 -20.05 4.27 -16.83
CA LEU A 161 -20.37 3.96 -18.22
C LEU A 161 -21.55 4.80 -18.75
N ARG A 162 -22.62 4.96 -17.96
CA ARG A 162 -23.81 5.72 -18.36
C ARG A 162 -23.53 7.21 -18.57
N TYR A 163 -22.65 7.78 -17.75
CA TYR A 163 -22.31 9.21 -17.80
C TYR A 163 -21.01 9.49 -18.54
N SER A 164 -20.44 8.50 -19.24
CA SER A 164 -19.15 8.61 -19.94
C SER A 164 -18.00 9.09 -19.03
N ILE A 165 -18.07 8.77 -17.74
CA ILE A 165 -17.01 9.07 -16.77
C ILE A 165 -15.98 7.96 -16.85
N SER A 166 -14.71 8.34 -17.04
CA SER A 166 -13.62 7.38 -17.02
C SER A 166 -13.36 6.87 -15.60
N ARG A 167 -12.96 5.60 -15.49
CA ARG A 167 -12.60 4.97 -14.22
C ARG A 167 -11.14 4.51 -14.29
N PRO A 168 -10.35 4.69 -13.21
CA PRO A 168 -9.02 4.10 -13.16
C PRO A 168 -9.09 2.56 -13.20
N PRO A 169 -8.08 1.88 -13.76
CA PRO A 169 -8.02 0.43 -13.75
C PRO A 169 -8.18 -0.16 -12.35
N SER A 170 -8.92 -1.26 -12.21
CA SER A 170 -9.21 -1.88 -10.90
C SER A 170 -7.97 -2.22 -10.10
N TRP A 171 -6.90 -2.71 -10.76
CA TRP A 171 -5.63 -3.01 -10.10
C TRP A 171 -4.99 -1.76 -9.46
N MET A 172 -5.12 -0.60 -10.09
CA MET A 172 -4.61 0.67 -9.56
C MET A 172 -5.42 1.10 -8.33
N LEU A 173 -6.75 0.97 -8.39
CA LEU A 173 -7.63 1.26 -7.25
C LEU A 173 -7.33 0.34 -6.06
N LEU A 174 -7.09 -0.96 -6.30
CA LEU A 174 -6.67 -1.90 -5.25
C LEU A 174 -5.32 -1.54 -4.65
N PHE A 175 -4.36 -1.15 -5.48
CA PHE A 175 -3.05 -0.70 -5.04
C PHE A 175 -3.13 0.53 -4.14
N ILE A 176 -3.92 1.53 -4.54
CA ILE A 176 -4.12 2.76 -3.75
C ILE A 176 -4.89 2.45 -2.47
N ALA A 177 -5.92 1.61 -2.55
CA ALA A 177 -6.63 1.14 -1.37
C ALA A 177 -5.68 0.48 -0.37
N ALA A 178 -4.78 -0.40 -0.83
CA ALA A 178 -3.79 -1.05 0.02
C ALA A 178 -2.86 -0.03 0.71
N ILE A 179 -2.32 0.95 -0.02
CA ILE A 179 -1.42 1.96 0.57
C ILE A 179 -2.18 2.87 1.54
N CYS A 180 -3.39 3.31 1.20
CA CYS A 180 -4.27 4.09 2.07
C CYS A 180 -4.61 3.33 3.36
N LEU A 181 -4.88 2.03 3.27
CA LEU A 181 -5.10 1.18 4.44
C LEU A 181 -3.83 1.09 5.29
N LEU A 182 -2.65 0.86 4.72
CA LEU A 182 -1.37 0.87 5.45
C LEU A 182 -1.12 2.22 6.14
N ALA A 183 -1.42 3.33 5.46
CA ALA A 183 -1.34 4.68 6.03
C ALA A 183 -2.30 4.85 7.22
N SER A 184 -3.43 4.15 7.23
CA SER A 184 -4.44 4.22 8.31
C SER A 184 -4.14 3.35 9.54
N VAL A 185 -3.23 2.37 9.44
CA VAL A 185 -2.99 1.34 10.48
C VAL A 185 -2.35 1.90 11.76
N GLY A 186 -1.60 3.00 11.68
CA GLY A 186 -0.83 3.57 12.78
C GLY A 186 -1.10 5.05 13.03
N THR A 187 -0.31 5.66 13.90
CA THR A 187 -0.24 7.12 14.05
C THR A 187 0.97 7.65 13.26
N PRO A 188 0.77 8.31 12.12
CA PRO A 188 1.86 8.82 11.29
C PRO A 188 2.45 10.09 11.94
N VAL A 189 3.13 9.93 13.07
CA VAL A 189 3.85 11.03 13.73
C VAL A 189 5.32 10.90 13.35
N PRO A 190 5.82 11.67 12.37
CA PRO A 190 7.25 11.69 12.11
C PRO A 190 7.98 12.20 13.38
N PRO A 191 9.04 11.51 13.86
CA PRO A 191 9.91 12.06 14.90
C PRO A 191 10.28 13.52 14.60
N ARG A 192 10.33 14.40 15.61
CA ARG A 192 10.62 15.84 15.42
C ARG A 192 11.85 16.11 14.54
N ASN A 193 12.94 15.34 14.74
CA ASN A 193 14.18 15.46 13.96
C ASN A 193 14.13 14.77 12.58
N SER A 194 13.05 14.03 12.28
CA SER A 194 12.89 13.27 11.04
C SER A 194 11.94 13.92 10.04
N ARG A 195 11.39 15.12 10.32
CA ARG A 195 10.58 15.86 9.34
C ARG A 195 11.32 16.05 8.01
N ARG A 196 12.62 16.36 8.06
CA ARG A 196 13.47 16.44 6.87
C ARG A 196 13.55 15.11 6.14
N LEU A 197 13.74 14.00 6.88
CA LEU A 197 13.79 12.66 6.31
C LEU A 197 12.47 12.24 5.67
N PHE A 198 11.33 12.57 6.29
CA PHE A 198 10.00 12.37 5.70
C PHE A 198 9.83 13.18 4.41
N LEU A 199 10.19 14.47 4.43
CA LEU A 199 10.14 15.31 3.24
C LEU A 199 11.05 14.80 2.13
N THR A 200 12.26 14.33 2.44
CA THR A 200 13.15 13.74 1.42
C THR A 200 12.60 12.43 0.87
N LEU A 201 12.04 11.57 1.74
CA LEU A 201 11.42 10.30 1.33
C LEU A 201 10.16 10.51 0.48
N ALA A 202 9.44 11.62 0.66
CA ALA A 202 8.32 11.98 -0.20
C ALA A 202 8.81 12.68 -1.49
N ALA A 203 9.64 13.72 -1.36
CA ALA A 203 10.02 14.61 -2.46
C ALA A 203 10.92 13.94 -3.50
N VAL A 204 11.92 13.15 -3.09
CA VAL A 204 12.87 12.54 -4.04
C VAL A 204 12.17 11.52 -4.95
N PRO A 205 11.40 10.53 -4.43
CA PRO A 205 10.64 9.63 -5.29
C PRO A 205 9.60 10.36 -6.12
N THR A 206 9.00 11.45 -5.60
CA THR A 206 8.07 12.28 -6.37
C THR A 206 8.77 12.93 -7.57
N ALA A 207 9.89 13.61 -7.34
CA ALA A 207 10.64 14.27 -8.40
C ALA A 207 11.12 13.26 -9.46
N VAL A 208 11.62 12.10 -9.02
CA VAL A 208 12.07 11.01 -9.93
C VAL A 208 10.89 10.44 -10.72
N ALA A 209 9.77 10.15 -10.06
CA ALA A 209 8.57 9.65 -10.72
C ALA A 209 8.03 10.66 -11.75
N LEU A 210 7.90 11.94 -11.37
CA LEU A 210 7.48 12.99 -12.27
C LEU A 210 8.45 13.16 -13.45
N PHE A 211 9.76 13.08 -13.22
CA PHE A 211 10.77 13.22 -14.27
C PHE A 211 10.77 12.04 -15.25
N LEU A 212 10.76 10.81 -14.75
CA LEU A 212 10.76 9.61 -15.59
C LEU A 212 9.44 9.47 -16.36
N THR A 213 8.32 9.69 -15.68
CA THR A 213 6.98 9.61 -16.29
C THR A 213 6.80 10.76 -17.29
N GLY A 214 7.18 11.98 -16.92
CA GLY A 214 7.15 13.16 -17.77
C GLY A 214 7.85 12.97 -19.11
N ARG A 215 9.04 12.35 -19.11
CA ARG A 215 9.78 12.06 -20.35
C ARG A 215 9.22 10.93 -21.19
N SER A 216 8.44 10.03 -20.59
CA SER A 216 7.88 8.87 -21.28
C SER A 216 6.51 9.12 -21.91
N LEU A 217 5.93 10.29 -21.67
CA LEU A 217 4.62 10.63 -22.21
C LEU A 217 4.77 11.10 -23.64
N GLY A 218 4.14 10.37 -24.55
CA GLY A 218 3.82 10.88 -25.88
C GLY A 218 2.80 12.03 -25.79
N PRO A 219 2.43 12.63 -26.95
CA PRO A 219 1.56 13.79 -26.99
C PRO A 219 0.16 13.57 -26.39
N ASP A 220 -0.34 12.34 -26.31
CA ASP A 220 -1.72 12.08 -25.89
C ASP A 220 -1.85 11.53 -24.44
N PRO A 221 -2.70 12.12 -23.58
CA PRO A 221 -2.76 11.82 -22.15
C PRO A 221 -3.76 10.73 -21.75
N TRP A 222 -4.78 10.45 -22.58
CA TRP A 222 -5.68 9.31 -22.40
C TRP A 222 -4.94 7.96 -22.43
N LEU A 223 -3.70 7.98 -22.91
CA LEU A 223 -2.79 6.86 -22.95
C LEU A 223 -2.23 6.49 -21.58
N PHE A 224 -2.33 7.38 -20.57
CA PHE A 224 -1.84 7.06 -19.23
C PHE A 224 -2.47 5.75 -18.78
N TYR A 225 -3.78 5.55 -18.74
CA TYR A 225 -4.29 4.24 -18.29
C TYR A 225 -4.34 3.13 -19.36
N ARG A 226 -4.08 3.43 -20.64
CA ARG A 226 -4.41 2.52 -21.76
C ARG A 226 -3.23 2.03 -22.60
N HIS A 227 -2.10 2.74 -22.67
CA HIS A 227 -0.98 2.28 -23.50
C HIS A 227 -0.23 1.12 -22.84
N PRO A 228 -0.06 -0.02 -23.51
CA PRO A 228 0.69 -1.15 -22.98
C PRO A 228 2.09 -0.77 -22.50
N ASP A 229 2.82 0.02 -23.30
CA ASP A 229 4.21 0.43 -22.99
C ASP A 229 4.30 1.31 -21.74
N GLN A 230 3.31 2.19 -21.53
CA GLN A 230 3.25 3.04 -20.33
C GLN A 230 2.80 2.25 -19.10
N VAL A 231 1.87 1.30 -19.25
CA VAL A 231 1.52 0.34 -18.20
C VAL A 231 2.74 -0.46 -17.80
N GLU A 232 3.58 -0.84 -18.77
CA GLU A 232 4.83 -1.55 -18.54
C GLU A 232 5.89 -0.74 -17.82
N LEU A 233 6.14 0.49 -18.26
CA LEU A 233 7.10 1.36 -17.60
C LEU A 233 6.73 1.60 -16.13
N ARG A 234 5.46 1.87 -15.84
CA ARG A 234 4.99 2.11 -14.46
C ARG A 234 4.98 0.86 -13.61
N THR A 235 4.55 -0.26 -14.16
CA THR A 235 4.57 -1.54 -13.45
C THR A 235 6.02 -1.88 -13.10
N SER A 236 6.95 -1.73 -14.05
CA SER A 236 8.38 -1.91 -13.83
C SER A 236 8.91 -0.94 -12.78
N GLY A 237 8.59 0.36 -12.88
CA GLY A 237 8.95 1.36 -11.86
C GLY A 237 8.42 1.01 -10.47
N GLY A 238 7.19 0.50 -10.39
CA GLY A 238 6.60 0.02 -9.15
C GLY A 238 7.32 -1.20 -8.57
N VAL A 239 7.71 -2.16 -9.41
CA VAL A 239 8.56 -3.30 -9.00
C VAL A 239 9.89 -2.81 -8.44
N LEU A 240 10.54 -1.84 -9.11
CA LEU A 240 11.81 -1.29 -8.63
C LEU A 240 11.66 -0.62 -7.26
N VAL A 241 10.56 0.11 -7.03
CA VAL A 241 10.25 0.67 -5.71
C VAL A 241 10.02 -0.43 -4.67
N GLY A 242 9.23 -1.46 -5.00
CA GLY A 242 8.99 -2.61 -4.12
C GLY A 242 10.28 -3.34 -3.72
N ILE A 243 11.17 -3.57 -4.69
CA ILE A 243 12.50 -4.16 -4.47
C ILE A 243 13.35 -3.25 -3.59
N ALA A 244 13.42 -1.96 -3.89
CA ALA A 244 14.19 -1.01 -3.09
C ALA A 244 13.73 -1.01 -1.62
N LEU A 245 12.41 -1.01 -1.38
CA LEU A 245 11.85 -1.13 -0.03
C LEU A 245 12.23 -2.45 0.65
N ALA A 246 12.16 -3.57 -0.06
CA ALA A 246 12.53 -4.88 0.46
C ALA A 246 14.02 -4.97 0.81
N VAL A 247 14.88 -4.37 -0.01
CA VAL A 247 16.31 -4.35 0.26
C VAL A 247 16.65 -3.43 1.43
N VAL A 248 16.06 -2.23 1.50
CA VAL A 248 16.16 -1.36 2.69
C VAL A 248 15.70 -2.10 3.95
N ALA A 249 14.65 -2.91 3.86
CA ALA A 249 14.22 -3.76 4.97
C ALA A 249 15.29 -4.77 5.39
N ALA A 250 15.90 -5.50 4.45
CA ALA A 250 16.96 -6.47 4.74
C ALA A 250 18.18 -5.81 5.42
N VAL A 251 18.57 -4.64 4.93
CA VAL A 251 19.67 -3.84 5.48
C VAL A 251 19.40 -3.42 6.91
N LEU A 252 18.23 -2.83 7.15
CA LEU A 252 17.81 -2.42 8.48
C LEU A 252 17.71 -3.62 9.44
N LEU A 253 17.35 -4.79 8.94
CA LEU A 253 17.34 -6.02 9.72
C LEU A 253 18.75 -6.42 10.17
N THR A 254 19.73 -6.38 9.27
CA THR A 254 21.15 -6.65 9.60
C THR A 254 21.76 -5.60 10.53
N ALA A 255 21.27 -4.36 10.49
CA ALA A 255 21.64 -3.29 11.42
C ALA A 255 20.91 -3.35 12.78
N GLY A 256 20.11 -4.40 13.03
CA GLY A 256 19.35 -4.56 14.29
C GLY A 256 18.12 -3.65 14.41
N ARG A 257 17.76 -2.87 13.37
CA ARG A 257 16.61 -1.96 13.33
C ARG A 257 15.33 -2.70 12.92
N ARG A 258 15.00 -3.79 13.62
CA ARG A 258 13.92 -4.74 13.28
C ARG A 258 12.57 -4.10 12.99
N ALA A 259 12.18 -3.07 13.74
CA ALA A 259 10.88 -2.45 13.57
C ALA A 259 10.77 -1.54 12.33
N TRP A 260 11.87 -0.90 11.91
CA TRP A 260 11.92 -0.22 10.62
C TRP A 260 11.99 -1.22 9.48
N ALA A 261 12.80 -2.28 9.62
CA ALA A 261 12.86 -3.36 8.64
C ALA A 261 11.48 -3.95 8.33
N ALA A 262 10.72 -4.32 9.38
CA ALA A 262 9.35 -4.81 9.22
C ALA A 262 8.44 -3.79 8.53
N ALA A 263 8.56 -2.50 8.86
CA ALA A 263 7.73 -1.46 8.26
C ALA A 263 7.99 -1.28 6.75
N PHE A 264 9.26 -1.33 6.33
CA PHE A 264 9.64 -1.29 4.92
C PHE A 264 9.19 -2.55 4.17
N ALA A 265 9.36 -3.73 4.76
CA ALA A 265 8.92 -4.99 4.17
C ALA A 265 7.39 -5.02 3.94
N VAL A 266 6.61 -4.54 4.91
CA VAL A 266 5.14 -4.42 4.78
C VAL A 266 4.76 -3.44 3.67
N ASN A 267 5.45 -2.30 3.55
CA ASN A 267 5.19 -1.33 2.50
C ASN A 267 5.65 -1.79 1.10
N ALA A 268 6.48 -2.82 0.99
CA ALA A 268 6.85 -3.43 -0.28
C ALA A 268 5.70 -4.30 -0.87
N VAL A 269 4.80 -4.82 -0.03
CA VAL A 269 3.74 -5.76 -0.44
C VAL A 269 2.79 -5.18 -1.50
N PRO A 270 2.26 -3.94 -1.37
CA PRO A 270 1.40 -3.35 -2.41
C PRO A 270 2.06 -3.29 -3.79
N TRP A 271 3.38 -3.05 -3.84
CA TRP A 271 4.12 -2.98 -5.10
C TRP A 271 4.28 -4.35 -5.77
N LEU A 272 4.49 -5.40 -4.98
CA LEU A 272 4.50 -6.78 -5.50
C LEU A 272 3.11 -7.19 -5.99
N PHE A 273 2.06 -6.78 -5.29
CA PHE A 273 0.68 -6.97 -5.72
C PHE A 273 0.37 -6.22 -7.02
N LEU A 274 0.84 -4.98 -7.16
CA LEU A 274 0.72 -4.18 -8.38
C LEU A 274 1.33 -4.92 -9.58
N TYR A 275 2.53 -5.47 -9.40
CA TYR A 275 3.19 -6.28 -10.41
C TYR A 275 2.38 -7.53 -10.77
N TYR A 276 1.97 -8.31 -9.76
CA TYR A 276 1.23 -9.55 -10.00
C TYR A 276 -0.11 -9.31 -10.70
N SER A 277 -0.86 -8.29 -10.27
CA SER A 277 -2.15 -7.93 -10.90
C SER A 277 -2.00 -7.44 -12.34
N SER A 278 -0.94 -6.67 -12.64
CA SER A 278 -0.65 -6.24 -14.02
C SER A 278 -0.40 -7.43 -14.96
N ARG A 279 0.30 -8.48 -14.48
CA ARG A 279 0.63 -9.71 -15.21
C ARG A 279 -0.60 -10.55 -15.53
N LEU A 280 -1.53 -10.65 -14.58
CA LEU A 280 -2.80 -11.34 -14.83
C LEU A 280 -3.64 -10.65 -15.90
N THR A 281 -3.43 -9.34 -16.08
CA THR A 281 -4.19 -8.53 -17.04
C THR A 281 -3.51 -8.47 -18.41
N HIS A 282 -2.18 -8.56 -18.48
CA HIS A 282 -1.40 -8.45 -19.72
C HIS A 282 -0.39 -9.62 -19.84
N SER A 283 -0.61 -10.51 -20.80
CA SER A 283 0.14 -11.78 -20.97
C SER A 283 1.56 -11.62 -21.57
N THR A 284 1.99 -10.42 -21.94
CA THR A 284 3.17 -10.21 -22.81
C THR A 284 4.43 -9.70 -22.12
N PHE A 285 4.43 -9.56 -20.79
CA PHE A 285 5.52 -8.85 -20.11
C PHE A 285 6.82 -9.67 -20.01
N LEU A 286 7.94 -9.14 -20.51
CA LEU A 286 9.28 -9.65 -20.21
C LEU A 286 10.08 -8.48 -19.63
N LEU A 287 9.96 -8.27 -18.32
CA LEU A 287 10.96 -7.50 -17.58
C LEU A 287 12.31 -8.11 -17.91
N SER A 288 13.16 -7.37 -18.60
CA SER A 288 14.51 -7.83 -18.85
C SER A 288 15.15 -8.03 -17.47
N ALA A 289 15.42 -9.30 -17.14
CA ALA A 289 16.06 -9.72 -15.90
C ALA A 289 17.26 -8.82 -15.47
N PRO A 290 18.07 -8.23 -16.38
CA PRO A 290 19.17 -7.34 -16.01
C PRO A 290 18.76 -6.11 -15.21
N VAL A 291 17.59 -5.51 -15.49
CA VAL A 291 17.16 -4.26 -14.80
C VAL A 291 16.72 -4.56 -13.37
N VAL A 292 16.00 -5.68 -13.18
CA VAL A 292 15.61 -6.18 -11.85
C VAL A 292 16.85 -6.53 -11.04
N ILE A 293 17.80 -7.27 -11.64
CA ILE A 293 19.06 -7.66 -10.99
C ILE A 293 19.89 -6.42 -10.63
N GLY A 294 20.02 -5.46 -11.55
CA GLY A 294 20.78 -4.23 -11.31
C GLY A 294 20.26 -3.41 -10.12
N VAL A 295 18.93 -3.29 -9.97
CA VAL A 295 18.33 -2.57 -8.85
C VAL A 295 18.41 -3.34 -7.54
N VAL A 296 18.25 -4.67 -7.55
CA VAL A 296 18.49 -5.51 -6.36
C VAL A 296 19.93 -5.37 -5.89
N VAL A 297 20.91 -5.46 -6.82
CA VAL A 297 22.34 -5.36 -6.52
C VAL A 297 22.69 -3.96 -6.01
N ALA A 298 22.24 -2.90 -6.66
CA ALA A 298 22.49 -1.53 -6.23
C ALA A 298 21.93 -1.27 -4.82
N ALA A 299 20.70 -1.70 -4.56
CA ALA A 299 20.10 -1.56 -3.25
C ALA A 299 20.85 -2.39 -2.19
N MET A 300 21.32 -3.60 -2.53
CA MET A 300 22.08 -4.46 -1.60
C MET A 300 23.42 -3.83 -1.25
N LEU A 301 24.12 -3.28 -2.25
CA LEU A 301 25.40 -2.59 -2.06
C LEU A 301 25.25 -1.30 -1.23
N THR A 302 24.22 -0.50 -1.51
CA THR A 302 23.92 0.71 -0.72
C THR A 302 23.61 0.34 0.74
N GLY A 303 22.93 -0.78 0.88
CA GLY A 303 22.61 -1.41 2.15
C GLY A 303 23.80 -1.85 2.98
N LEU A 304 24.67 -2.67 2.37
CA LEU A 304 25.92 -3.14 2.96
C LEU A 304 26.82 -1.96 3.37
N SER A 305 26.92 -0.94 2.51
CA SER A 305 27.66 0.30 2.80
C SER A 305 27.18 0.97 4.09
N ALA A 306 25.86 1.09 4.27
CA ALA A 306 25.27 1.72 5.45
C ALA A 306 25.54 0.95 6.75
N VAL A 307 25.54 -0.39 6.69
CA VAL A 307 25.84 -1.26 7.83
C VAL A 307 27.32 -1.21 8.22
N ILE A 308 28.21 -1.14 7.24
CA ILE A 308 29.66 -1.05 7.48
C ILE A 308 30.01 0.28 8.15
N VAL A 309 29.43 1.38 7.69
CA VAL A 309 29.64 2.71 8.29
C VAL A 309 29.11 2.75 9.72
N SER A 310 27.93 2.18 10.00
CA SER A 310 27.35 2.21 11.36
C SER A 310 28.09 1.34 12.39
N ARG A 311 29.01 0.47 11.97
CA ARG A 311 29.84 -0.33 12.89
C ARG A 311 31.17 0.34 13.23
N ARG A 312 31.55 1.41 12.51
CA ARG A 312 32.82 2.13 12.71
C ARG A 312 32.66 3.42 13.51
N THR A 313 31.44 3.88 13.72
CA THR A 313 31.06 5.02 14.58
C THR A 313 30.44 4.52 15.87
#